data_AF-A0AAW8HDF8-F1
#
_entry.id   AF-A0AAW8HDF8-F1
#
_cell.length_a   1.000
_cell.length_b   1.000
_cell.length_c   1.000
_cell.angle_alpha   90.00
_cell.angle_beta   90.00
_cell.angle_gamma   90.00
#
_symmetry.space_group_name_H-M   'P 1'
#
loop_
_entity.id
_entity.type
_entity.pdbx_description
1 polymer ?
#
loop_
_entity_poly.entity_id
_entity_poly.type
_entity_poly.pdbx_seq_one_letter_code
_entity_poly.pdbx_strand_id
1 'polypeptide(L)'
;MSLKHNAAVQSVPQHMTDHNTDTKGNDNAVNQLCQLYPEIESWQPELIAGAWHHWCAQNSLVSAVPEQRDEAFPLYLVSLIRNRMEEMNVWR
;
A
#
# COMPACT_ATOMS: atom_id res chain seq x y z
N MET A 1 -46.07 42.57 5.30
CA MET A 1 -45.84 41.37 6.14
C MET A 1 -45.10 40.31 5.32
N SER A 2 -44.28 39.51 5.99
CA SER A 2 -43.49 38.37 5.52
C SER A 2 -42.03 38.64 5.13
N LEU A 3 -41.20 38.62 6.18
CA LEU A 3 -39.84 38.06 6.17
C LEU A 3 -39.90 36.58 5.77
N LYS A 4 -39.02 36.11 4.89
CA LYS A 4 -38.39 34.78 5.04
C LYS A 4 -36.98 34.76 4.44
N HIS A 5 -36.09 34.34 5.31
CA HIS A 5 -34.66 34.15 5.16
C HIS A 5 -34.42 32.90 4.32
N ASN A 6 -33.40 32.91 3.46
CA ASN A 6 -32.70 31.67 3.14
C ASN A 6 -31.23 31.99 2.94
N ALA A 7 -30.46 31.74 3.99
CA ALA A 7 -29.02 31.75 3.97
C ALA A 7 -28.57 30.74 2.91
N ALA A 8 -27.89 31.22 1.86
CA ALA A 8 -27.13 30.37 0.98
C ALA A 8 -26.01 29.76 1.83
N VAL A 9 -26.22 28.51 2.23
CA VAL A 9 -25.19 27.64 2.78
C VAL A 9 -24.12 27.53 1.71
N GLN A 10 -23.04 28.29 1.87
CA GLN A 10 -21.81 28.09 1.11
C GLN A 10 -21.29 26.70 1.50
N SER A 11 -21.51 25.74 0.61
CA SER A 11 -20.90 24.42 0.70
C SER A 11 -19.39 24.57 0.72
N VAL A 12 -18.81 24.06 1.79
CA VAL A 12 -17.38 24.03 2.07
C VAL A 12 -16.64 23.26 0.97
N PRO A 13 -15.44 23.69 0.55
CA PRO A 13 -14.38 22.76 0.21
C PRO A 13 -13.56 22.53 1.49
N GLN A 14 -13.91 21.50 2.27
CA GLN A 14 -13.01 21.01 3.32
C GLN A 14 -11.87 20.26 2.64
N HIS A 15 -10.91 20.99 2.10
CA HIS A 15 -9.61 20.43 1.77
C HIS A 15 -8.71 20.66 2.98
N MET A 16 -8.91 19.85 4.03
CA MET A 16 -7.87 19.62 5.03
C MET A 16 -6.80 18.78 4.35
N THR A 17 -5.83 19.44 3.72
CA THR A 17 -4.55 18.82 3.41
C THR A 17 -3.76 18.77 4.70
N ASP A 18 -4.04 17.77 5.53
CA ASP A 18 -3.09 17.36 6.55
C ASP A 18 -1.90 16.74 5.83
N HIS A 19 -0.89 17.56 5.56
CA HIS A 19 0.43 17.10 5.15
C HIS A 19 1.08 16.35 6.31
N ASN A 20 0.72 15.08 6.45
CA ASN A 20 1.54 14.12 7.18
C ASN A 20 2.73 13.74 6.29
N THR A 21 3.88 14.37 6.54
CA THR A 21 5.10 14.19 5.74
C THR A 21 5.85 12.89 6.03
N ASP A 22 5.33 12.00 6.88
CA ASP A 22 5.96 10.71 7.20
C ASP A 22 5.43 9.56 6.33
N THR A 23 4.19 9.65 5.84
CA THR A 23 3.56 8.60 5.01
C THR A 23 4.09 8.57 3.57
N LYS A 24 4.53 9.74 3.07
CA LYS A 24 4.84 9.97 1.64
C LYS A 24 5.99 9.11 1.10
N GLY A 25 6.93 8.70 1.96
CA GLY A 25 8.05 7.83 1.59
C GLY A 25 7.66 6.37 1.41
N ASN A 26 6.80 5.85 2.29
CA ASN A 26 6.31 4.48 2.22
C ASN A 26 5.30 4.30 1.08
N ASP A 27 4.43 5.29 0.88
CA ASP A 27 3.48 5.30 -0.22
C ASP A 27 4.19 5.27 -1.58
N ASN A 28 5.30 6.00 -1.74
CA ASN A 28 6.04 6.03 -3.01
C ASN A 28 6.65 4.66 -3.36
N ALA A 29 7.19 3.95 -2.36
CA ALA A 29 7.75 2.62 -2.57
C ALA A 29 6.68 1.58 -2.93
N VAL A 30 5.52 1.64 -2.26
CA VAL A 30 4.37 0.76 -2.57
C VAL A 30 3.80 1.07 -3.96
N ASN A 31 3.67 2.35 -4.33
CA ASN A 31 3.23 2.71 -5.68
C ASN A 31 4.19 2.18 -6.75
N GLN A 32 5.50 2.30 -6.54
CA GLN A 32 6.50 1.78 -7.47
C GLN A 32 6.46 0.25 -7.57
N LEU A 33 6.23 -0.45 -6.44
CA LEU A 33 5.98 -1.88 -6.42
C LEU A 33 4.74 -2.26 -7.23
N CYS A 34 3.63 -1.55 -7.07
CA CYS A 34 2.41 -1.79 -7.86
C CYS A 34 2.63 -1.55 -9.36
N GLN A 35 3.47 -0.59 -9.74
CA GLN A 35 3.82 -0.36 -11.15
C GLN A 35 4.66 -1.50 -11.74
N LEU A 36 5.60 -2.06 -10.98
CA LEU A 36 6.46 -3.17 -11.42
C LEU A 36 5.72 -4.52 -11.39
N TYR A 37 4.79 -4.67 -10.45
CA TYR A 37 4.01 -5.87 -10.19
C TYR A 37 2.52 -5.51 -10.20
N PRO A 38 1.91 -5.33 -11.38
CA PRO A 38 0.48 -5.01 -11.46
C PRO A 38 -0.39 -6.14 -10.88
N GLU A 39 0.17 -7.35 -10.73
CA GLU A 39 -0.53 -8.50 -10.15
C GLU A 39 -0.87 -8.32 -8.66
N ILE A 40 -0.13 -7.44 -7.96
CA ILE A 40 -0.33 -7.15 -6.53
C ILE A 40 -0.94 -5.76 -6.30
N GLU A 41 -1.28 -5.01 -7.35
CA GLU A 41 -1.89 -3.68 -7.23
C GLU A 41 -3.19 -3.71 -6.42
N SER A 42 -3.95 -4.81 -6.51
CA SER A 42 -5.19 -5.00 -5.76
C SER A 42 -5.00 -5.41 -4.30
N TRP A 43 -3.75 -5.57 -3.84
CA TRP A 43 -3.45 -5.98 -2.47
C TRP A 43 -3.45 -4.79 -1.53
N GLN A 44 -3.57 -5.04 -0.22
CA GLN A 44 -3.51 -3.95 0.76
C GLN A 44 -2.08 -3.39 0.84
N PRO A 45 -1.90 -2.05 0.83
CA PRO A 45 -0.58 -1.41 0.88
C PRO A 45 0.32 -1.88 2.03
N GLU A 46 -0.28 -2.12 3.20
CA GLU A 46 0.40 -2.62 4.39
C GLU A 46 0.97 -4.03 4.17
N LEU A 47 0.26 -4.87 3.43
CA LEU A 47 0.68 -6.23 3.09
C LEU A 47 1.81 -6.19 2.05
N ILE A 48 1.71 -5.31 1.06
CA ILE A 48 2.76 -5.11 0.04
C ILE A 48 4.04 -4.59 0.70
N ALA A 49 3.95 -3.54 1.51
CA ALA A 49 5.08 -2.97 2.24
C ALA A 49 5.72 -4.00 3.18
N GLY A 50 4.90 -4.75 3.93
CA GLY A 50 5.37 -5.82 4.80
C GLY A 50 6.11 -6.92 4.02
N ALA A 51 5.52 -7.43 2.94
CA ALA A 51 6.14 -8.46 2.12
C ALA A 51 7.45 -8.00 1.48
N TRP A 52 7.52 -6.75 1.01
CA TRP A 52 8.73 -6.14 0.47
C TRP A 52 9.83 -5.99 1.52
N HIS A 53 9.49 -5.54 2.74
CA HIS A 53 10.45 -5.46 3.84
C HIS A 53 11.03 -6.83 4.19
N HIS A 54 10.17 -7.85 4.26
CA HIS A 54 10.62 -9.22 4.52
C HIS A 54 11.51 -9.78 3.41
N TRP A 55 11.21 -9.45 2.15
CA TRP A 55 12.04 -9.81 1.00
C TRP A 55 13.39 -9.12 1.05
N CYS A 56 13.41 -7.81 1.33
CA CYS A 56 14.63 -7.03 1.49
C CYS A 56 15.52 -7.59 2.61
N ALA A 57 14.92 -7.92 3.75
CA ALA A 57 15.64 -8.50 4.89
C ALA A 57 16.29 -9.86 4.55
N GLN A 58 15.61 -10.72 3.79
CA GLN A 58 16.15 -12.02 3.38
C GLN A 58 17.28 -11.90 2.36
N ASN A 59 17.16 -10.97 1.42
CA ASN A 59 18.15 -10.77 0.36
C ASN A 59 19.24 -9.76 0.75
N SER A 60 19.24 -9.28 2.00
CA SER A 60 20.14 -8.22 2.48
C SER A 60 20.13 -6.99 1.57
N LEU A 61 18.99 -6.71 0.94
CA LEU A 61 18.79 -5.52 0.13
C LEU A 61 18.54 -4.36 1.10
N VAL A 62 19.31 -3.29 0.97
CA VAL A 62 19.20 -2.10 1.81
C VAL A 62 17.90 -1.38 1.45
N SER A 63 16.77 -1.81 2.02
CA SER A 63 15.40 -1.27 1.88
C SER A 63 15.24 -0.31 0.69
N ALA A 64 15.56 -0.81 -0.50
CA ALA A 64 15.70 0.01 -1.68
C ALA A 64 14.37 -0.06 -2.39
N VAL A 65 13.91 1.10 -2.85
CA VAL A 65 12.79 1.12 -3.78
C VAL A 65 13.23 0.33 -5.01
N PRO A 66 12.47 -0.71 -5.44
CA PRO A 66 12.89 -1.55 -6.54
C PRO A 66 12.99 -0.73 -7.82
N GLU A 67 14.19 -0.64 -8.41
CA GLU A 67 14.39 0.03 -9.70
C GLU A 67 13.97 -0.85 -10.87
N GLN A 68 14.05 -2.18 -10.72
CA GLN A 68 13.67 -3.16 -11.74
C GLN A 68 12.79 -4.26 -11.16
N ARG A 69 12.00 -4.86 -12.05
CA ARG A 69 11.18 -6.04 -11.77
C ARG A 69 12.10 -7.25 -11.60
N ASP A 70 12.08 -7.85 -10.41
CA ASP A 70 12.74 -9.10 -10.09
C ASP A 70 11.71 -10.23 -10.12
N GLU A 71 11.93 -11.23 -10.98
CA GLU A 71 11.02 -12.36 -11.14
C GLU A 71 11.01 -13.29 -9.91
N ALA A 72 12.00 -13.21 -9.04
CA ALA A 72 12.06 -13.99 -7.80
C ALA A 72 11.09 -13.45 -6.73
N PHE A 73 10.75 -12.15 -6.77
CA PHE A 73 9.86 -11.55 -5.78
C PHE A 73 8.42 -12.11 -5.85
N PRO A 74 7.75 -12.20 -7.02
CA PRO A 74 6.46 -12.87 -7.13
C PRO A 74 6.47 -14.33 -6.68
N LEU A 75 7.54 -15.08 -6.97
CA LEU A 75 7.70 -16.47 -6.52
C LEU A 75 7.82 -16.56 -4.99
N TYR A 76 8.51 -15.60 -4.38
CA TYR A 76 8.57 -15.46 -2.94
C TYR A 76 7.21 -15.15 -2.33
N LEU A 77 6.40 -14.27 -2.92
CA LEU A 77 5.06 -13.97 -2.42
C LEU A 77 4.18 -15.23 -2.36
N VAL A 78 4.21 -16.06 -3.40
CA VAL A 78 3.48 -17.34 -3.42
C VAL A 78 3.97 -18.27 -2.29
N SER A 79 5.29 -18.36 -2.10
CA SER A 79 5.89 -19.17 -1.04
C SER A 79 5.54 -18.65 0.35
N LEU A 80 5.52 -17.33 0.53
CA LEU A 80 5.13 -16.66 1.77
C LEU A 80 3.67 -16.95 2.12
N ILE A 81 2.76 -16.82 1.15
CA ILE A 81 1.33 -17.12 1.34
C ILE A 81 1.15 -18.60 1.69
N ARG A 82 1.82 -19.50 0.96
CA ARG A 82 1.75 -20.94 1.24
C ARG A 82 2.24 -21.26 2.65
N ASN A 83 3.39 -20.75 3.05
CA ASN A 83 3.94 -20.97 4.39
C ASN A 83 2.99 -20.45 5.48
N ARG A 84 2.41 -19.26 5.29
CA ARG A 84 1.40 -18.70 6.20
C ARG A 84 0.14 -19.57 6.28
N MET A 85 -0.32 -20.08 5.15
CA MET A 85 -1.48 -20.96 5.08
C MET A 85 -1.22 -22.32 5.77
N GLU A 86 0.00 -22.86 5.65
CA GLU A 86 0.45 -24.06 6.36
C GLU A 86 0.57 -23.81 7.88
N GLU A 87 1.16 -22.69 8.30
CA GLU A 87 1.26 -22.28 9.71
C GLU A 87 -0.12 -22.14 10.38
N MET A 88 -1.08 -21.58 9.65
CA MET A 88 -2.46 -21.43 10.12
C MET A 88 -3.31 -22.70 9.95
N ASN A 89 -2.72 -23.78 9.42
CA ASN A 89 -3.33 -25.10 9.27
C ASN A 89 -4.67 -25.08 8.49
N VAL A 90 -4.83 -24.10 7.59
CA VAL A 90 -6.09 -23.82 6.85
C VAL A 90 -6.23 -24.71 5.61
N TRP A 91 -5.19 -25.48 5.27
CA TRP A 91 -5.13 -26.40 4.12
C TRP A 91 -5.26 -27.86 4.55
N ARG A 92 -6.16 -28.16 5.48
CA ARG A 92 -6.57 -29.53 5.79
C ARG A 92 -7.91 -29.86 5.16
#